data_AF-A0A842T0S0-F1
#
_entry.id   AF-A0A842T0S0-F1
#
_cell.length_a   1.000
_cell.length_b   1.000
_cell.length_c   1.000
_cell.angle_alpha   90.00
_cell.angle_beta   90.00
_cell.angle_gamma   90.00
#
_symmetry.space_group_name_H-M   'P 1'
#
loop_
_entity.id
_entity.type
_entity.pdbx_description
1 polymer ?
#
loop_
_entity_poly.entity_id
_entity_poly.type
_entity_poly.pdbx_seq_one_letter_code
_entity_poly.pdbx_strand_id
1 'polypeptide(L)'
;MLEELNELFESSTIKPTFEYVHIILALFIFGKHPEGIGRYRLKENLLIGSGTARSLIEKLGNVSNFIKVQEKNKRQGHVLTEQGKKFLNKIREKIPFLESGKAEDLKEIIIQGKDVHAYISLVKNSADKLNSGIEQRDAAIKVNGSGATCLIYEKGYLKYPSSPITGENEVKIGKELSDYFKSIADENKAKLEDDDVIIVGLGNTPERAQLATLNSALTLIE
;
A
#
# COMPACT_ATOMS: atom_id res chain seq x y z
N MET A 1 3.34 -4.05 -14.87
CA MET A 1 2.20 -3.16 -14.48
C MET A 1 2.71 -1.81 -14.01
N LEU A 2 3.65 -1.74 -13.06
CA LEU A 2 4.22 -0.46 -12.60
C LEU A 2 4.99 0.27 -13.71
N GLU A 3 5.50 -0.45 -14.71
CA GLU A 3 6.10 0.12 -15.92
C GLU A 3 5.17 1.09 -16.68
N GLU A 4 3.84 0.94 -16.58
CA GLU A 4 2.87 1.89 -17.16
C GLU A 4 3.02 3.31 -16.54
N LEU A 5 3.72 3.43 -15.41
CA LEU A 5 3.96 4.69 -14.70
C LEU A 5 5.32 5.31 -15.01
N ASN A 6 6.18 4.65 -15.80
CA ASN A 6 7.54 5.12 -16.08
C ASN A 6 7.56 6.55 -16.66
N GLU A 7 6.59 6.88 -17.53
CA GLU A 7 6.43 8.21 -18.13
C GLU A 7 6.19 9.33 -17.10
N LEU A 8 5.67 9.00 -15.92
CA LEU A 8 5.41 9.98 -14.86
C LEU A 8 6.71 10.49 -14.24
N PHE A 9 7.79 9.71 -14.31
CA PHE A 9 9.12 10.05 -13.80
C PHE A 9 9.98 10.82 -14.81
N GLU A 10 9.60 10.85 -16.08
CA GLU A 10 10.34 11.57 -17.11
C GLU A 10 10.27 13.09 -16.88
N SER A 11 11.40 13.78 -16.98
CA SER A 11 11.46 15.24 -16.86
C SER A 11 12.61 15.78 -17.70
N SER A 12 12.35 16.87 -18.43
CA SER A 12 13.38 17.59 -19.19
C SER A 12 14.31 18.43 -18.31
N THR A 13 13.99 18.57 -17.02
CA THR A 13 14.74 19.39 -16.07
C THR A 13 15.11 18.57 -14.84
N ILE A 14 14.34 18.68 -13.75
CA ILE A 14 14.58 18.01 -12.47
C ILE A 14 13.72 16.76 -12.41
N LYS A 15 14.32 15.63 -12.06
CA LYS A 15 13.58 14.38 -11.82
C LYS A 15 12.53 14.60 -10.72
N PRO A 16 11.29 14.10 -10.89
CA PRO A 16 10.30 14.15 -9.83
C PRO A 16 10.82 13.49 -8.54
N THR A 17 10.42 14.05 -7.39
CA THR A 17 10.85 13.58 -6.06
C THR A 17 9.81 12.68 -5.39
N PHE A 18 8.75 12.31 -6.11
CA PHE A 18 7.83 11.26 -5.69
C PHE A 18 8.28 9.91 -6.26
N GLU A 19 7.66 8.84 -5.78
CA GLU A 19 8.01 7.44 -6.05
C GLU A 19 6.72 6.69 -6.41
N TYR A 20 6.82 5.43 -6.86
CA TYR A 20 5.65 4.60 -7.20
C TYR A 20 4.61 4.56 -6.07
N VAL A 21 5.04 4.40 -4.82
CA VAL A 21 4.14 4.39 -3.65
C VAL A 21 3.29 5.64 -3.55
N HIS A 22 3.84 6.82 -3.88
CA HIS A 22 3.09 8.07 -3.83
C HIS A 22 2.04 8.15 -4.94
N ILE A 23 2.36 7.64 -6.14
CA ILE A 23 1.41 7.55 -7.26
C ILE A 23 0.28 6.59 -6.91
N ILE A 24 0.61 5.37 -6.49
CA ILE A 24 -0.39 4.33 -6.19
C ILE A 24 -1.26 4.75 -5.01
N LEU A 25 -0.67 5.25 -3.92
CA LEU A 25 -1.44 5.72 -2.77
C LEU A 25 -2.37 6.89 -3.15
N ALA A 26 -1.93 7.82 -4.00
CA ALA A 26 -2.78 8.88 -4.50
C ALA A 26 -4.03 8.31 -5.20
N LEU A 27 -3.85 7.30 -6.07
CA LEU A 27 -4.98 6.66 -6.76
C LEU A 27 -5.92 5.94 -5.78
N PHE A 28 -5.40 5.25 -4.77
CA PHE A 28 -6.24 4.68 -3.71
C PHE A 28 -7.06 5.75 -2.99
N ILE A 29 -6.44 6.89 -2.64
CA ILE A 29 -7.10 8.02 -1.98
C ILE A 29 -8.18 8.61 -2.90
N PHE A 30 -7.88 8.92 -4.16
CA PHE A 30 -8.89 9.39 -5.11
C PHE A 30 -10.04 8.38 -5.29
N GLY A 31 -9.74 7.08 -5.27
CA GLY A 31 -10.73 6.00 -5.35
C GLY A 31 -11.64 5.91 -4.12
N LYS A 32 -11.14 6.29 -2.94
CA LYS A 32 -11.95 6.40 -1.69
C LYS A 32 -12.74 7.72 -1.62
N HIS A 33 -12.38 8.74 -2.42
CA HIS A 33 -12.98 10.08 -2.42
C HIS A 33 -13.57 10.46 -3.80
N PRO A 34 -14.67 9.83 -4.25
CA PRO A 34 -15.28 10.14 -5.55
C PRO A 34 -15.82 11.58 -5.66
N GLU A 35 -16.04 12.25 -4.54
CA GLU A 35 -16.38 13.68 -4.47
C GLU A 35 -15.20 14.59 -4.84
N GLY A 36 -13.97 14.10 -4.68
CA GLY A 36 -12.73 14.78 -5.01
C GLY A 36 -11.86 15.12 -3.80
N ILE A 37 -10.54 15.19 -4.03
CA ILE A 37 -9.57 15.63 -3.02
C ILE A 37 -8.68 16.77 -3.55
N GLY A 38 -8.48 17.78 -2.71
CA GLY A 38 -7.61 18.90 -2.98
C GLY A 38 -6.13 18.59 -2.74
N ARG A 39 -5.25 19.34 -3.44
CA ARG A 39 -3.79 19.19 -3.34
C ARG A 39 -3.25 19.25 -1.92
N TYR A 40 -3.80 20.12 -1.07
CA TYR A 40 -3.34 20.25 0.32
C TYR A 40 -3.59 18.97 1.11
N ARG A 41 -4.81 18.41 1.05
CA ARG A 41 -5.13 17.14 1.71
C ARG A 41 -4.30 16.00 1.14
N LEU A 42 -4.14 15.94 -0.19
CA LEU A 42 -3.31 14.91 -0.82
C LEU A 42 -1.86 14.97 -0.33
N LYS A 43 -1.29 16.17 -0.22
CA LYS A 43 0.06 16.40 0.31
C LYS A 43 0.23 15.83 1.73
N GLU A 44 -0.72 16.11 2.64
CA GLU A 44 -0.68 15.59 4.01
C GLU A 44 -0.78 14.06 4.04
N ASN A 45 -1.70 13.47 3.27
CA ASN A 45 -1.87 12.01 3.24
C ASN A 45 -0.66 11.27 2.66
N LEU A 46 0.08 11.90 1.75
CA LEU A 46 1.26 11.32 1.10
C LEU A 46 2.57 11.67 1.80
N LEU A 47 2.56 12.53 2.84
CA LEU A 47 3.75 13.02 3.54
C LEU A 47 4.83 13.61 2.62
N ILE A 48 4.42 14.31 1.55
CA ILE A 48 5.33 14.93 0.57
C ILE A 48 5.34 16.46 0.65
N GLY A 49 6.34 17.10 0.03
CA GLY A 49 6.41 18.56 -0.06
C GLY A 49 5.34 19.16 -0.99
N SER A 50 4.99 20.44 -0.79
CA SER A 50 4.01 21.15 -1.63
C SER A 50 4.37 21.17 -3.12
N GLY A 51 5.67 21.32 -3.44
CA GLY A 51 6.16 21.26 -4.82
C GLY A 51 5.99 19.87 -5.43
N THR A 52 6.34 18.83 -4.69
CA THR A 52 6.15 17.42 -5.09
C THR A 52 4.69 17.08 -5.31
N ALA A 53 3.79 17.51 -4.41
CA ALA A 53 2.35 17.30 -4.56
C ALA A 53 1.77 17.99 -5.79
N ARG A 54 2.26 19.21 -6.12
CA ARG A 54 1.89 19.91 -7.34
C ARG A 54 2.34 19.12 -8.57
N SER A 55 3.61 18.73 -8.62
CA SER A 55 4.18 17.97 -9.73
C SER A 55 3.47 16.64 -9.93
N LEU A 56 3.16 15.90 -8.84
CA LEU A 56 2.42 14.65 -8.89
C LEU A 56 1.03 14.83 -9.52
N ILE A 57 0.27 15.84 -9.09
CA ILE A 57 -1.06 16.13 -9.66
C ILE A 57 -0.96 16.49 -11.14
N GLU A 58 -0.01 17.35 -11.51
CA GLU A 58 0.22 17.75 -12.91
C GLU A 58 0.56 16.53 -13.77
N LYS A 59 1.40 15.62 -13.27
CA LYS A 59 1.77 14.37 -13.95
C LYS A 59 0.59 13.41 -14.09
N LEU A 60 -0.15 13.16 -13.01
CA LEU A 60 -1.34 12.29 -13.03
C LEU A 60 -2.46 12.82 -13.93
N GLY A 61 -2.59 14.15 -14.07
CA GLY A 61 -3.61 14.77 -14.91
C GLY A 61 -3.20 14.87 -16.37
N ASN A 62 -1.99 15.40 -16.64
CA ASN A 62 -1.60 15.81 -17.98
C ASN A 62 -0.79 14.75 -18.74
N VAL A 63 -0.12 13.83 -18.04
CA VAL A 63 0.69 12.78 -18.68
C VAL A 63 -0.13 11.50 -18.79
N SER A 64 -0.57 10.93 -17.67
CA SER A 64 -1.30 9.65 -17.69
C SER A 64 -2.81 9.77 -17.82
N ASN A 65 -3.37 10.99 -17.70
CA ASN A 65 -4.82 11.23 -17.72
C ASN A 65 -5.59 10.37 -16.67
N PHE A 66 -4.98 10.11 -15.52
CA PHE A 66 -5.61 9.34 -14.44
C PHE A 66 -6.54 10.17 -13.57
N ILE A 67 -6.32 11.47 -13.48
CA ILE A 67 -7.17 12.38 -12.70
C ILE A 67 -7.63 13.57 -13.52
N LYS A 68 -8.77 14.14 -13.14
CA LYS A 68 -9.28 15.40 -13.68
C LYS A 68 -9.83 16.28 -12.57
N VAL A 69 -9.91 17.58 -12.82
CA VAL A 69 -10.58 18.51 -11.89
C VAL A 69 -12.07 18.17 -11.81
N GLN A 70 -12.63 18.20 -10.61
CA GLN A 70 -14.05 17.95 -10.40
C GLN A 70 -14.90 19.06 -11.05
N GLU A 71 -15.76 18.67 -12.00
CA GLU A 71 -16.53 19.60 -12.83
C GLU A 71 -17.66 20.28 -12.05
N LYS A 72 -18.30 19.56 -11.13
CA LYS A 72 -19.45 20.06 -10.35
C LYS A 72 -19.05 21.12 -9.31
N ASN A 73 -17.86 21.00 -8.74
CA ASN A 73 -17.33 21.96 -7.78
C ASN A 73 -15.80 21.93 -7.77
N LYS A 74 -15.18 22.88 -8.47
CA LYS A 74 -13.71 22.98 -8.57
C LYS A 74 -13.01 23.08 -7.21
N ARG A 75 -13.71 23.51 -6.15
CA ARG A 75 -13.15 23.57 -4.77
C ARG A 75 -12.92 22.17 -4.17
N GLN A 76 -13.55 21.13 -4.71
CA GLN A 76 -13.38 19.74 -4.26
C GLN A 76 -12.07 19.12 -4.76
N GLY A 77 -11.37 19.75 -5.73
CA GLY A 77 -10.08 19.30 -6.22
C GLY A 77 -10.21 18.33 -7.39
N HIS A 78 -9.56 17.16 -7.30
CA HIS A 78 -9.44 16.23 -8.41
C HIS A 78 -10.11 14.89 -8.09
N VAL A 79 -10.55 14.20 -9.14
CA VAL A 79 -11.20 12.88 -9.11
C VAL A 79 -10.55 11.97 -10.15
N LEU A 80 -10.69 10.65 -10.00
CA LEU A 80 -10.24 9.70 -11.02
C LEU A 80 -11.04 9.87 -12.33
N THR A 81 -10.34 9.80 -13.45
CA THR A 81 -10.94 9.56 -14.77
C THR A 81 -11.30 8.08 -14.93
N GLU A 82 -11.96 7.70 -16.03
CA GLU A 82 -12.18 6.28 -16.36
C GLU A 82 -10.86 5.52 -16.56
N GLN A 83 -9.83 6.17 -17.12
CA GLN A 83 -8.50 5.59 -17.28
C GLN A 83 -7.84 5.36 -15.91
N GLY A 84 -7.92 6.34 -15.00
CA GLY A 84 -7.42 6.20 -13.64
C GLY A 84 -8.15 5.10 -12.85
N LYS A 85 -9.47 4.99 -12.98
CA LYS A 85 -10.25 3.89 -12.39
C LYS A 85 -9.82 2.53 -12.95
N LYS A 86 -9.62 2.42 -14.28
CA LYS A 86 -9.17 1.19 -14.92
C LYS A 86 -7.81 0.76 -14.40
N PHE A 87 -6.86 1.69 -14.29
CA PHE A 87 -5.54 1.41 -13.74
C PHE A 87 -5.62 1.02 -12.25
N LEU A 88 -6.38 1.76 -11.44
CA LEU A 88 -6.60 1.42 -10.04
C LEU A 88 -7.22 0.02 -9.86
N ASN A 89 -8.14 -0.38 -10.75
CA ASN A 89 -8.73 -1.71 -10.72
C ASN A 89 -7.69 -2.81 -11.01
N LYS A 90 -6.77 -2.61 -11.99
CA LYS A 90 -5.64 -3.53 -12.20
C LYS A 90 -4.78 -3.67 -10.95
N ILE A 91 -4.51 -2.55 -10.26
CA ILE A 91 -3.76 -2.58 -9.00
C ILE A 91 -4.55 -3.34 -7.94
N ARG A 92 -5.88 -3.16 -7.85
CA ARG A 92 -6.75 -3.86 -6.89
C ARG A 92 -6.90 -5.36 -7.15
N GLU A 93 -6.70 -5.82 -8.38
CA GLU A 93 -6.60 -7.27 -8.65
C GLU A 93 -5.41 -7.90 -7.92
N LYS A 94 -4.33 -7.13 -7.71
CA LYS A 94 -3.14 -7.59 -6.98
C LYS A 94 -3.11 -7.15 -5.52
N ILE A 95 -3.58 -5.96 -5.21
CA ILE A 95 -3.62 -5.36 -3.88
C ILE A 95 -5.07 -4.92 -3.59
N PRO A 96 -5.95 -5.84 -3.17
CA PRO A 96 -7.39 -5.56 -3.10
C PRO A 96 -7.76 -4.44 -2.13
N PHE A 97 -7.02 -4.33 -1.02
CA PHE A 97 -7.29 -3.35 0.02
C PHE A 97 -6.01 -2.84 0.70
N LEU A 98 -6.17 -1.69 1.34
CA LEU A 98 -5.19 -1.05 2.20
C LEU A 98 -5.95 -0.37 3.35
N GLU A 99 -5.99 -1.03 4.51
CA GLU A 99 -6.84 -0.64 5.64
C GLU A 99 -6.04 -0.46 6.93
N SER A 100 -6.56 0.39 7.82
CA SER A 100 -5.93 0.59 9.13
C SER A 100 -6.09 -0.67 9.97
N GLY A 101 -4.97 -1.14 10.54
CA GLY A 101 -4.98 -2.19 11.56
C GLY A 101 -5.03 -1.58 12.95
N LYS A 102 -5.67 -2.27 13.90
CA LYS A 102 -5.59 -1.92 15.32
C LYS A 102 -4.34 -2.57 15.90
N ALA A 103 -3.42 -1.78 16.44
CA ALA A 103 -2.16 -2.29 16.98
C ALA A 103 -2.40 -3.32 18.10
N GLU A 104 -3.53 -3.20 18.81
CA GLU A 104 -3.92 -4.11 19.89
C GLU A 104 -4.24 -5.52 19.42
N ASP A 105 -4.78 -5.66 18.21
CA ASP A 105 -5.16 -6.94 17.59
C ASP A 105 -3.96 -7.61 16.90
N LEU A 106 -2.83 -6.90 16.76
CA LEU A 106 -1.66 -7.30 15.97
C LEU A 106 -0.43 -7.62 16.83
N LYS A 107 -0.56 -7.64 18.15
CA LYS A 107 0.56 -7.69 19.13
C LYS A 107 1.51 -8.88 18.95
N GLU A 108 1.04 -9.98 18.37
CA GLU A 108 1.84 -11.19 18.13
C GLU A 108 2.86 -11.03 16.99
N ILE A 109 2.64 -10.08 16.08
CA ILE A 109 3.38 -9.97 14.82
C ILE A 109 4.02 -8.61 14.58
N ILE A 110 3.78 -7.63 15.48
CA ILE A 110 4.34 -6.28 15.39
C ILE A 110 5.21 -5.97 16.61
N ILE A 111 6.22 -5.13 16.41
CA ILE A 111 6.98 -4.56 17.52
C ILE A 111 6.15 -3.42 18.10
N GLN A 112 5.78 -3.52 19.37
CA GLN A 112 5.06 -2.47 20.09
C GLN A 112 6.00 -1.32 20.47
N GLY A 113 5.47 -0.10 20.41
CA GLY A 113 6.15 1.12 20.82
C GLY A 113 5.13 2.20 21.18
N LYS A 114 5.62 3.31 21.72
CA LYS A 114 4.79 4.48 21.96
C LYS A 114 4.33 5.03 20.60
N ASP A 115 3.04 5.28 20.45
CA ASP A 115 2.42 5.85 19.23
C ASP A 115 2.62 5.00 17.95
N VAL A 116 2.50 3.68 18.06
CA VAL A 116 2.53 2.77 16.90
C VAL A 116 1.17 2.74 16.19
N HIS A 117 1.20 3.01 14.89
CA HIS A 117 0.09 2.80 13.96
C HIS A 117 0.42 1.66 13.00
N ALA A 118 -0.62 0.92 12.61
CA ALA A 118 -0.50 -0.19 11.67
C ALA A 118 -1.45 -0.01 10.49
N TYR A 119 -1.00 -0.41 9.31
CA TYR A 119 -1.86 -0.63 8.15
C TYR A 119 -1.65 -2.05 7.64
N ILE A 120 -2.68 -2.59 7.01
CA ILE A 120 -2.76 -3.96 6.53
C ILE A 120 -3.08 -3.93 5.04
N SER A 121 -2.37 -4.74 4.29
CA SER A 121 -2.57 -4.94 2.86
C SER A 121 -2.51 -6.43 2.54
N LEU A 122 -3.35 -6.86 1.59
CA LEU A 122 -3.28 -8.19 1.00
C LEU A 122 -2.62 -8.07 -0.38
N VAL A 123 -1.68 -8.95 -0.69
CA VAL A 123 -1.07 -9.08 -2.02
C VAL A 123 -1.37 -10.47 -2.57
N LYS A 124 -2.06 -10.52 -3.70
CA LYS A 124 -2.60 -11.74 -4.28
C LYS A 124 -1.55 -12.55 -5.04
N ASN A 125 -1.46 -13.86 -4.74
CA ASN A 125 -0.58 -14.82 -5.42
C ASN A 125 0.85 -14.25 -5.60
N SER A 126 1.56 -14.07 -4.50
CA SER A 126 2.90 -13.44 -4.46
C SER A 126 3.84 -14.04 -3.41
N ALA A 127 3.49 -15.20 -2.83
CA ALA A 127 4.35 -15.90 -1.87
C ALA A 127 5.68 -16.33 -2.49
N ASP A 128 5.71 -16.65 -3.79
CA ASP A 128 6.90 -17.00 -4.56
C ASP A 128 7.94 -15.86 -4.65
N LYS A 129 7.46 -14.62 -4.59
CA LYS A 129 8.29 -13.41 -4.55
C LYS A 129 8.70 -13.00 -3.14
N LEU A 130 8.11 -13.61 -2.12
CA LEU A 130 8.43 -13.33 -0.73
C LEU A 130 9.51 -14.30 -0.24
N ASN A 131 10.74 -13.79 -0.11
CA ASN A 131 11.84 -14.53 0.50
C ASN A 131 11.69 -14.57 2.03
N SER A 132 12.49 -13.81 2.77
CA SER A 132 12.47 -13.75 4.24
C SER A 132 11.61 -12.61 4.80
N GLY A 133 11.00 -11.78 3.94
CA GLY A 133 10.32 -10.53 4.32
C GLY A 133 11.24 -9.36 4.65
N ILE A 134 12.57 -9.54 4.61
CA ILE A 134 13.55 -8.48 4.90
C ILE A 134 13.46 -7.36 3.86
N GLU A 135 13.32 -7.69 2.58
CA GLU A 135 13.20 -6.70 1.50
C GLU A 135 11.97 -5.79 1.70
N GLN A 136 10.84 -6.38 2.10
CA GLN A 136 9.60 -5.67 2.39
C GLN A 136 9.76 -4.77 3.62
N ARG A 137 10.41 -5.25 4.69
CA ARG A 137 10.72 -4.44 5.87
C ARG A 137 11.62 -3.25 5.51
N ASP A 138 12.67 -3.48 4.74
CA ASP A 138 13.61 -2.44 4.34
C ASP A 138 12.93 -1.44 3.39
N ALA A 139 12.01 -1.89 2.53
CA ALA A 139 11.15 -1.02 1.73
C ALA A 139 10.22 -0.14 2.60
N ALA A 140 9.64 -0.67 3.67
CA ALA A 140 8.90 0.15 4.63
C ALA A 140 9.78 1.21 5.29
N ILE A 141 11.02 0.84 5.68
CA ILE A 141 11.97 1.77 6.31
C ILE A 141 12.42 2.86 5.33
N LYS A 142 12.55 2.57 4.02
CA LYS A 142 12.92 3.56 3.00
C LYS A 142 11.93 4.74 2.92
N VAL A 143 10.66 4.54 3.26
CA VAL A 143 9.64 5.61 3.35
C VAL A 143 9.49 6.18 4.77
N ASN A 144 10.46 5.90 5.64
CA ASN A 144 10.53 6.17 7.07
C ASN A 144 9.40 5.51 7.90
N GLY A 145 8.89 4.38 7.44
CA GLY A 145 8.12 3.48 8.29
C GLY A 145 8.99 2.86 9.39
N SER A 146 8.35 2.35 10.43
CA SER A 146 9.03 1.64 11.52
C SER A 146 9.43 0.21 11.13
N GLY A 147 8.85 -0.31 10.05
CA GLY A 147 9.11 -1.66 9.53
C GLY A 147 7.83 -2.24 8.90
N ALA A 148 7.93 -3.50 8.46
CA ALA A 148 6.80 -4.27 8.02
C ALA A 148 6.98 -5.75 8.39
N THR A 149 5.87 -6.43 8.67
CA THR A 149 5.80 -7.87 8.85
C THR A 149 5.02 -8.48 7.69
N CYS A 150 5.51 -9.59 7.15
CA CYS A 150 4.87 -10.32 6.06
C CYS A 150 4.46 -11.72 6.55
N LEU A 151 3.27 -12.16 6.15
CA LEU A 151 2.72 -13.49 6.44
C LEU A 151 2.22 -14.12 5.15
N ILE A 152 2.45 -15.41 4.97
CA ILE A 152 1.97 -16.19 3.82
C ILE A 152 0.72 -16.95 4.24
N TYR A 153 -0.33 -16.90 3.42
CA TYR A 153 -1.48 -17.78 3.55
C TYR A 153 -1.27 -19.03 2.71
N GLU A 154 -1.27 -20.20 3.35
CA GLU A 154 -1.08 -21.48 2.68
C GLU A 154 -1.86 -22.57 3.43
N LYS A 155 -2.60 -23.42 2.71
CA LYS A 155 -3.34 -24.57 3.26
C LYS A 155 -4.29 -24.16 4.40
N GLY A 156 -4.89 -22.97 4.31
CA GLY A 156 -5.91 -22.50 5.25
C GLY A 156 -5.40 -21.80 6.52
N TYR A 157 -4.08 -21.63 6.68
CA TYR A 157 -3.48 -20.91 7.81
C TYR A 157 -2.45 -19.86 7.36
N LEU A 158 -2.14 -18.92 8.25
CA LEU A 158 -1.05 -17.96 8.06
C LEU A 158 0.23 -18.48 8.70
N LYS A 159 1.36 -18.25 8.03
CA LYS A 159 2.70 -18.56 8.54
C LYS A 159 3.68 -17.43 8.23
N TYR A 160 4.74 -17.35 9.01
CA TYR A 160 5.88 -16.49 8.66
C TYR A 160 6.61 -17.05 7.43
N PRO A 161 7.23 -16.19 6.61
CA PRO A 161 8.12 -16.64 5.54
C PRO A 161 9.29 -17.46 6.13
N SER A 162 9.72 -18.48 5.39
CA SER A 162 10.87 -19.28 5.79
C SER A 162 12.13 -18.43 5.87
N SER A 163 12.82 -18.46 7.00
CA SER A 163 14.12 -17.81 7.13
C SER A 163 15.24 -18.82 6.86
N PRO A 164 16.25 -18.48 6.04
CA PRO A 164 17.44 -19.32 5.85
C PRO A 164 18.16 -19.65 7.18
N ILE A 165 17.95 -18.82 8.21
CA ILE A 165 18.63 -18.89 9.50
C ILE A 165 17.95 -19.89 10.45
N THR A 166 16.63 -20.08 10.38
CA THR A 166 15.86 -20.90 11.34
C THR A 166 15.50 -22.29 10.80
N GLY A 167 15.91 -22.62 9.57
CA GLY A 167 15.55 -23.88 8.90
C GLY A 167 14.08 -23.93 8.47
N GLU A 168 13.64 -25.07 7.92
CA GLU A 168 12.30 -25.32 7.35
C GLU A 168 11.15 -25.37 8.39
N ASN A 169 11.39 -24.99 9.64
CA ASN A 169 10.35 -25.02 10.66
C ASN A 169 9.34 -23.91 10.42
N GLU A 170 8.17 -24.28 9.91
CA GLU A 170 7.05 -23.37 9.69
C GLU A 170 6.55 -22.80 11.02
N VAL A 171 6.62 -21.48 11.17
CA VAL A 171 6.02 -20.77 12.32
C VAL A 171 4.63 -20.32 11.93
N LYS A 172 3.62 -21.05 12.41
CA LYS A 172 2.19 -20.74 12.17
C LYS A 172 1.71 -19.64 13.10
N ILE A 173 0.81 -18.81 12.58
CA ILE A 173 0.11 -17.77 13.34
C ILE A 173 -1.07 -18.37 14.09
N GLY A 174 -1.36 -17.81 15.28
CA GLY A 174 -2.50 -18.19 16.09
C GLY A 174 -3.84 -18.07 15.34
N LYS A 175 -4.81 -18.90 15.73
CA LYS A 175 -6.12 -18.95 15.08
C LYS A 175 -6.85 -17.60 15.13
N GLU A 176 -6.81 -16.91 16.27
CA GLU A 176 -7.48 -15.61 16.46
C GLU A 176 -7.00 -14.56 15.46
N LEU A 177 -5.68 -14.43 15.30
CA LEU A 177 -5.09 -13.50 14.34
C LEU A 177 -5.34 -13.94 12.89
N SER A 178 -5.35 -15.24 12.61
CA SER A 178 -5.75 -15.74 11.30
C SER A 178 -7.21 -15.43 10.95
N ASP A 179 -8.12 -15.55 11.91
CA ASP A 179 -9.54 -15.23 11.74
C ASP A 179 -9.75 -13.71 11.59
N TYR A 180 -8.98 -12.89 12.30
CA TYR A 180 -8.95 -11.43 12.14
C TYR A 180 -8.62 -11.02 10.70
N PHE A 181 -7.55 -11.58 10.13
CA PHE A 181 -7.17 -11.28 8.75
C PHE A 181 -8.17 -11.79 7.72
N LYS A 182 -8.81 -12.94 7.96
CA LYS A 182 -9.91 -13.44 7.12
C LYS A 182 -11.08 -12.45 7.13
N SER A 183 -11.48 -11.95 8.31
CA SER A 183 -12.55 -10.96 8.45
C SER A 183 -12.24 -9.69 7.66
N ILE A 184 -11.02 -9.15 7.78
CA ILE A 184 -10.62 -7.94 7.04
C ILE A 184 -10.67 -8.18 5.53
N ALA A 185 -10.20 -9.34 5.05
CA ALA A 185 -10.28 -9.67 3.64
C ALA A 185 -11.74 -9.72 3.16
N ASP A 186 -12.62 -10.41 3.90
CA ASP A 186 -14.04 -10.56 3.56
C ASP A 186 -14.77 -9.20 3.56
N GLU A 187 -14.52 -8.34 4.55
CA GLU A 187 -15.06 -6.97 4.65
C GLU A 187 -14.69 -6.12 3.42
N ASN A 188 -13.51 -6.37 2.85
CA ASN A 188 -13.02 -5.72 1.64
C ASN A 188 -13.39 -6.46 0.35
N LYS A 189 -14.29 -7.45 0.41
CA LYS A 189 -14.73 -8.29 -0.71
C LYS A 189 -13.57 -9.03 -1.40
N ALA A 190 -12.52 -9.29 -0.65
CA ALA A 190 -11.41 -10.16 -1.02
C ALA A 190 -11.53 -11.50 -0.30
N LYS A 191 -10.79 -12.51 -0.76
CA LYS A 191 -10.63 -13.79 -0.07
C LYS A 191 -9.16 -14.11 0.03
N LEU A 192 -8.76 -14.65 1.19
CA LEU A 192 -7.46 -15.26 1.35
C LEU A 192 -7.43 -16.59 0.59
N GLU A 193 -6.52 -16.70 -0.34
CA GLU A 193 -6.25 -17.88 -1.15
C GLU A 193 -4.79 -18.29 -0.95
N ASP A 194 -4.48 -19.54 -1.26
CA ASP A 194 -3.11 -20.02 -1.17
C ASP A 194 -2.18 -19.13 -2.01
N ASP A 195 -0.97 -18.93 -1.50
CA ASP A 195 0.08 -18.05 -2.04
C ASP A 195 -0.19 -16.55 -1.92
N ASP A 196 -1.25 -16.15 -1.23
CA ASP A 196 -1.44 -14.75 -0.84
C ASP A 196 -0.48 -14.33 0.28
N VAL A 197 -0.08 -13.06 0.25
CA VAL A 197 0.76 -12.45 1.28
C VAL A 197 0.00 -11.33 1.99
N ILE A 198 -0.03 -11.39 3.31
CA ILE A 198 -0.49 -10.29 4.16
C ILE A 198 0.72 -9.47 4.60
N ILE A 199 0.61 -8.16 4.44
CA ILE A 199 1.63 -7.21 4.86
C ILE A 199 1.04 -6.30 5.93
N VAL A 200 1.75 -6.18 7.03
CA VAL A 200 1.45 -5.25 8.11
C VAL A 200 2.59 -4.25 8.22
N GLY A 201 2.40 -3.03 7.73
CA GLY A 201 3.38 -1.96 7.83
C GLY A 201 3.12 -1.07 9.03
N LEU A 202 4.20 -0.55 9.61
CA LEU A 202 4.17 0.23 10.85
C LEU A 202 4.68 1.66 10.65
N GLY A 203 4.16 2.60 11.42
CA GLY A 203 4.63 3.97 11.45
C GLY A 203 4.22 4.71 12.71
N ASN A 204 4.86 5.86 12.94
CA ASN A 204 4.54 6.77 14.05
C ASN A 204 3.34 7.70 13.77
N THR A 205 2.77 7.63 12.57
CA THR A 205 1.48 8.24 12.22
C THR A 205 0.70 7.27 11.32
N PRO A 206 -0.64 7.40 11.22
CA PRO A 206 -1.43 6.58 10.29
C PRO A 206 -0.96 6.67 8.84
N GLU A 207 -0.63 7.86 8.34
CA GLU A 207 -0.16 8.10 6.97
C GLU A 207 1.19 7.42 6.73
N ARG A 208 2.06 7.43 7.75
CA ARG A 208 3.35 6.75 7.66
C ARG A 208 3.18 5.24 7.61
N ALA A 209 2.32 4.68 8.46
CA ALA A 209 2.01 3.25 8.45
C ALA A 209 1.39 2.82 7.10
N GLN A 210 0.51 3.65 6.54
CA GLN A 210 -0.10 3.43 5.24
C GLN A 210 0.94 3.41 4.11
N LEU A 211 1.83 4.40 4.05
CA LEU A 211 2.93 4.44 3.08
C LEU A 211 3.88 3.24 3.24
N ALA A 212 4.26 2.91 4.48
CA ALA A 212 5.12 1.78 4.78
C ALA A 212 4.52 0.47 4.27
N THR A 213 3.25 0.22 4.60
CA THR A 213 2.51 -0.97 4.18
C THR A 213 2.43 -1.08 2.66
N LEU A 214 2.06 0.01 1.99
CA LEU A 214 1.93 0.00 0.54
C LEU A 214 3.30 -0.15 -0.15
N ASN A 215 4.33 0.55 0.32
CA ASN A 215 5.66 0.45 -0.28
C ASN A 215 6.23 -0.98 -0.16
N SER A 216 6.00 -1.66 0.97
CA SER A 216 6.29 -3.07 1.13
C SER A 216 5.49 -3.96 0.18
N ALA A 217 4.19 -3.66 -0.03
CA ALA A 217 3.36 -4.42 -0.96
C ALA A 217 3.79 -4.27 -2.42
N LEU A 218 4.27 -3.08 -2.80
CA LEU A 218 4.72 -2.82 -4.16
C LEU A 218 5.91 -3.69 -4.57
N THR A 219 6.81 -4.05 -3.65
CA THR A 219 7.96 -4.91 -3.98
C THR A 219 7.57 -6.32 -4.42
N LEU A 220 6.34 -6.76 -4.11
CA LEU A 220 5.81 -8.06 -4.54
C LEU A 220 5.08 -8.00 -5.88
N ILE A 221 4.78 -6.80 -6.39
CA ILE A 221 4.07 -6.63 -7.67
C ILE A 221 4.86 -5.85 -8.71
N GLU A 222 6.06 -5.38 -8.33
CA GLU A 222 7.15 -5.03 -9.24
C GLU A 222 7.47 -6.20 -10.19
#